data_AF-A0A2T2TFU5-F1
#
_entry.id   AF-A0A2T2TFU5-F1
#
_cell.length_a   1.000
_cell.length_b   1.000
_cell.length_c   1.000
_cell.angle_alpha   90.00
_cell.angle_beta   90.00
_cell.angle_gamma   90.00
#
_symmetry.space_group_name_H-M   'P 1'
#
loop_
_entity.id
_entity.type
_entity.pdbx_description
1 polymer ?
#
loop_
_entity_poly.entity_id
_entity_poly.type
_entity_poly.pdbx_seq_one_letter_code
_entity_poly.pdbx_strand_id
1 'polypeptide(L)'
;MSAASRLRRCVGLLFVVAILGTAPELAAQPYVEGEENRFRFAQLNLGVESVYRPAPFDTYAGPDAGSLERRPVADQLTPRLVIGGYHFWGHADFYVAFPLPSIGIGGSGEGLETDLSTGIETGARVYPWRLRYGAVRPFVGGSWAVGSYSQTTDAGAGPTPERHHVPLQLGLTWANDFGNLELGLQWSPLLEFDYPVAPSATRHLDGPLIWAWLGYKYAFDTTLGGEESVESGDNAELKEAQAKRGVRSDLALAAGPSSVFTLRSGDFPAGEVDFLPDGPDGTLLPDVALGYYVAPADAAVRLNYRTMLQTQSGYGAARRYRRHSLSLDAFKMLFDYHGFVPFLGAGVSAEWLDFRQTDPSGEVRRARGRTWAGSVVFGWDIRPVETMAMLLRTNLRYTPALGLDLPSSGRAQFSQLEFNFIQVVFYPRRLFVNQSW
;
A
#
# COMPACT_ATOMS: atom_id res chain seq x y z
N MET A 1 -6.32 27.35 -10.70
CA MET A 1 -6.93 26.03 -11.06
C MET A 1 -8.14 26.19 -11.98
N SER A 2 -8.27 25.37 -13.04
CA SER A 2 -9.48 25.34 -13.89
C SER A 2 -10.63 24.56 -13.23
N ALA A 3 -11.88 24.95 -13.51
CA ALA A 3 -13.09 24.33 -12.97
C ALA A 3 -13.17 22.80 -13.19
N ALA A 4 -12.50 22.29 -14.23
CA ALA A 4 -12.42 20.86 -14.53
C ALA A 4 -11.71 20.03 -13.43
N SER A 5 -10.76 20.62 -12.71
CA SER A 5 -10.04 19.97 -11.60
C SER A 5 -10.89 19.84 -10.33
N ARG A 6 -11.83 20.77 -10.11
CA ARG A 6 -12.81 20.71 -9.01
C ARG A 6 -13.91 19.68 -9.29
N LEU A 7 -14.37 19.60 -10.55
CA LEU A 7 -15.42 18.68 -10.96
C LEU A 7 -14.99 17.20 -10.87
N ARG A 8 -13.74 16.87 -11.22
CA ARG A 8 -13.19 15.51 -11.08
C ARG A 8 -13.08 15.05 -9.61
N ARG A 9 -12.84 15.98 -8.68
CA ARG A 9 -12.77 15.71 -7.23
C ARG A 9 -14.14 15.40 -6.63
N CYS A 10 -15.21 16.05 -7.09
CA CYS A 10 -16.57 15.77 -6.63
C CYS A 10 -17.12 14.43 -7.16
N VAL A 11 -16.78 14.04 -8.40
CA VAL A 11 -17.30 12.81 -9.03
C VAL A 11 -16.76 11.54 -8.35
N GLY A 12 -15.50 11.54 -7.90
CA GLY A 12 -14.91 10.39 -7.18
C GLY A 12 -15.54 10.16 -5.80
N LEU A 13 -15.81 11.24 -5.06
CA LEU A 13 -16.47 11.18 -3.74
C LEU A 13 -17.93 10.69 -3.86
N LEU A 14 -18.65 11.17 -4.88
CA LEU A 14 -20.02 10.74 -5.18
C LEU A 14 -20.11 9.27 -5.56
N PHE A 15 -19.11 8.70 -6.23
CA PHE A 15 -19.12 7.30 -6.64
C PHE A 15 -18.93 6.34 -5.45
N VAL A 16 -18.07 6.69 -4.49
CA VAL A 16 -17.84 5.88 -3.28
C VAL A 16 -19.04 5.97 -2.33
N VAL A 17 -19.62 7.16 -2.16
CA VAL A 17 -20.85 7.35 -1.38
C VAL A 17 -22.04 6.67 -2.05
N ALA A 18 -22.12 6.65 -3.39
CA ALA A 18 -23.16 5.93 -4.11
C ALA A 18 -23.05 4.40 -3.94
N ILE A 19 -21.84 3.82 -4.02
CA ILE A 19 -21.65 2.38 -3.81
C ILE A 19 -22.00 1.95 -2.37
N LEU A 20 -21.67 2.78 -1.38
CA LEU A 20 -22.02 2.52 0.02
C LEU A 20 -23.50 2.84 0.34
N GLY A 21 -24.12 3.76 -0.39
CA GLY A 21 -25.50 4.22 -0.16
C GLY A 21 -26.58 3.42 -0.89
N THR A 22 -26.26 2.66 -1.94
CA THR A 22 -27.26 1.90 -2.73
C THR A 22 -27.38 0.42 -2.36
N ALA A 23 -26.79 -0.02 -1.24
CA ALA A 23 -26.94 -1.39 -0.74
C ALA A 23 -27.71 -1.46 0.60
N PRO A 24 -28.94 -0.94 0.71
CA PRO A 24 -29.70 -0.94 1.96
C PRO A 24 -30.14 -2.34 2.44
N GLU A 25 -29.83 -3.42 1.71
CA GLU A 25 -30.13 -4.81 2.10
C GLU A 25 -28.89 -5.64 2.48
N LEU A 26 -27.69 -5.07 2.41
CA LEU A 26 -26.47 -5.77 2.84
C LEU A 26 -26.18 -5.44 4.29
N ALA A 27 -26.83 -6.15 5.21
CA ALA A 27 -26.33 -6.23 6.59
C ALA A 27 -24.87 -6.73 6.54
N ALA A 28 -23.96 -6.05 7.22
CA ALA A 28 -22.59 -6.54 7.36
C ALA A 28 -22.66 -7.94 7.96
N GLN A 29 -21.86 -8.89 7.45
CA GLN A 29 -21.83 -10.22 8.03
C GLN A 29 -21.15 -10.12 9.40
N PRO A 30 -21.88 -10.25 10.52
CA PRO A 30 -21.27 -10.12 11.83
C PRO A 30 -20.62 -11.46 12.14
N TYR A 31 -19.35 -11.57 11.81
CA TYR A 31 -18.67 -12.87 11.80
C TYR A 31 -18.00 -13.23 13.13
N VAL A 32 -18.05 -12.34 14.11
CA VAL A 32 -17.31 -12.51 15.35
C VAL A 32 -18.14 -13.19 16.44
N GLU A 33 -19.30 -13.75 16.10
CA GLU A 33 -20.13 -14.56 17.00
C GLU A 33 -19.98 -16.05 16.66
N GLY A 34 -19.65 -16.87 17.66
CA GLY A 34 -19.46 -18.33 17.53
C GLY A 34 -18.05 -18.82 17.87
N GLU A 35 -17.83 -20.12 17.69
CA GLU A 35 -16.60 -20.81 18.09
C GLU A 35 -15.38 -20.36 17.27
N GLU A 36 -14.21 -20.40 17.90
CA GLU A 36 -12.95 -20.03 17.27
C GLU A 36 -12.46 -21.17 16.39
N ASN A 37 -12.63 -21.02 15.08
CA ASN A 37 -12.16 -22.00 14.10
C ASN A 37 -11.43 -21.33 12.93
N ARG A 38 -10.97 -22.15 11.97
CA ARG A 38 -10.13 -21.70 10.86
C ARG A 38 -10.85 -20.88 9.80
N PHE A 39 -12.15 -21.09 9.67
CA PHE A 39 -12.98 -20.25 8.83
C PHE A 39 -13.07 -18.90 9.53
N ARG A 40 -13.28 -18.88 10.84
CA ARG A 40 -13.44 -17.68 11.69
C ARG A 40 -12.17 -16.89 11.96
N PHE A 41 -11.06 -17.30 11.36
CA PHE A 41 -9.75 -16.74 11.65
C PHE A 41 -9.57 -15.32 11.08
N ALA A 42 -10.01 -15.09 9.84
CA ALA A 42 -9.82 -13.84 9.14
C ALA A 42 -11.08 -13.39 8.38
N GLN A 43 -11.44 -12.11 8.49
CA GLN A 43 -12.57 -11.49 7.82
C GLN A 43 -12.11 -10.30 7.00
N LEU A 44 -12.50 -10.21 5.72
CA LEU A 44 -12.17 -9.07 4.88
C LEU A 44 -13.03 -7.85 5.28
N ASN A 45 -12.44 -6.66 5.26
CA ASN A 45 -13.15 -5.41 5.46
C ASN A 45 -12.78 -4.37 4.39
N LEU A 46 -13.77 -3.58 3.98
CA LEU A 46 -13.63 -2.46 3.06
C LEU A 46 -14.26 -1.23 3.70
N GLY A 47 -13.57 -0.10 3.65
CA GLY A 47 -14.02 1.08 4.36
C GLY A 47 -13.58 2.39 3.75
N VAL A 48 -14.09 3.45 4.37
CA VAL A 48 -13.70 4.82 4.12
C VAL A 48 -13.35 5.46 5.45
N GLU A 49 -12.37 6.34 5.44
CA GLU A 49 -12.03 7.14 6.62
C GLU A 49 -11.70 8.57 6.22
N SER A 50 -11.92 9.49 7.13
CA SER A 50 -11.54 10.89 6.98
C SER A 50 -10.54 11.23 8.05
N VAL A 51 -9.32 11.57 7.64
CA VAL A 51 -8.23 11.97 8.52
C VAL A 51 -8.19 13.49 8.59
N TYR A 52 -8.35 14.03 9.79
CA TYR A 52 -8.12 15.43 10.08
C TYR A 52 -6.71 15.62 10.62
N ARG A 53 -5.96 16.51 9.97
CA ARG A 53 -4.60 16.89 10.32
C ARG A 53 -4.56 18.38 10.61
N PRO A 54 -4.37 18.79 11.87
CA PRO A 54 -4.04 20.18 12.12
C PRO A 54 -2.70 20.49 11.44
N ALA A 55 -2.54 21.69 10.91
CA ALA A 55 -1.26 22.17 10.39
C ALA A 55 -0.75 23.30 11.28
N PRO A 56 -0.29 23.01 12.51
CA PRO A 56 0.16 24.04 13.45
C PRO A 56 1.52 24.66 13.05
N PHE A 57 2.03 24.35 11.86
CA PHE A 57 3.36 24.72 11.43
C PHE A 57 3.30 25.67 10.25
N ASP A 58 4.30 26.54 10.22
CA ASP A 58 4.51 27.44 9.11
C ASP A 58 5.53 26.83 8.17
N THR A 59 5.36 27.13 6.89
CA THR A 59 6.41 26.96 5.89
C THR A 59 7.05 28.32 5.58
N TYR A 60 8.00 28.30 4.65
CA TYR A 60 8.65 29.50 4.13
C TYR A 60 8.40 29.62 2.63
N ALA A 61 8.10 30.83 2.18
CA ALA A 61 7.92 31.15 0.76
C ALA A 61 8.62 32.47 0.42
N GLY A 62 9.23 32.53 -0.76
CA GLY A 62 9.92 33.70 -1.30
C GLY A 62 10.62 33.33 -2.61
N PRO A 63 10.97 34.31 -3.46
CA PRO A 63 11.62 34.04 -4.74
C PRO A 63 13.05 33.48 -4.58
N ASP A 64 13.73 33.77 -3.48
CA ASP A 64 15.08 33.32 -3.18
C ASP A 64 15.33 33.14 -1.67
N ALA A 65 16.51 32.60 -1.34
CA ALA A 65 16.93 32.35 0.05
C ALA A 65 16.94 33.60 0.94
N GLY A 66 17.09 34.80 0.37
CA GLY A 66 17.21 36.07 1.09
C GLY A 66 15.87 36.76 1.37
N SER A 67 14.79 36.29 0.75
CA SER A 67 13.45 36.88 0.78
C SER A 67 12.38 35.92 1.32
N LEU A 68 12.80 34.85 1.99
CA LEU A 68 11.90 33.86 2.58
C LEU A 68 11.09 34.46 3.73
N GLU A 69 9.77 34.45 3.58
CA GLU A 69 8.81 34.82 4.61
C GLU A 69 8.11 33.58 5.18
N ARG A 70 7.84 33.61 6.47
CA ARG A 70 7.08 32.57 7.17
C ARG A 70 5.59 32.67 6.78
N ARG A 71 4.97 31.55 6.41
CA ARG A 71 3.60 31.47 5.92
C ARG A 71 2.85 30.29 6.55
N PRO A 72 1.60 30.47 7.00
CA PRO A 72 0.82 29.40 7.60
C PRO A 72 0.38 28.38 6.55
N VAL A 73 0.46 27.10 6.93
CA VAL A 73 -0.10 25.97 6.18
C VAL A 73 -1.54 25.73 6.65
N ALA A 74 -2.45 25.44 5.72
CA ALA A 74 -3.84 25.15 6.07
C ALA A 74 -3.97 23.75 6.69
N ASP A 75 -4.91 23.59 7.61
CA ASP A 75 -5.31 22.28 8.11
C ASP A 75 -5.78 21.40 6.95
N GLN A 76 -5.79 20.08 7.15
CA GLN A 76 -6.18 19.16 6.09
C GLN A 76 -7.19 18.11 6.54
N LEU A 77 -8.15 17.86 5.66
CA LEU A 77 -9.02 16.71 5.70
C LEU A 77 -8.72 15.80 4.51
N THR A 78 -8.23 14.60 4.79
CA THR A 78 -7.86 13.62 3.77
C THR A 78 -8.81 12.42 3.85
N PRO A 79 -9.73 12.26 2.88
CA PRO A 79 -10.49 11.03 2.78
C PRO A 79 -9.56 9.90 2.33
N ARG A 80 -9.78 8.66 2.80
CA ARG A 80 -9.02 7.47 2.41
C ARG A 80 -9.96 6.30 2.16
N LEU A 81 -9.56 5.43 1.24
CA LEU A 81 -10.15 4.10 1.07
C LEU A 81 -9.34 3.10 1.87
N VAL A 82 -10.00 2.25 2.65
CA VAL A 82 -9.36 1.25 3.50
C VAL A 82 -9.73 -0.13 3.02
N ILE A 83 -8.72 -0.97 2.83
CA ILE A 83 -8.88 -2.41 2.60
C ILE A 83 -8.12 -3.09 3.71
N GLY A 84 -8.79 -3.90 4.51
CA GLY A 84 -8.14 -4.60 5.61
C GLY A 84 -8.79 -5.93 5.89
N GLY A 85 -8.35 -6.56 6.97
CA GLY A 85 -8.99 -7.75 7.46
C GLY A 85 -8.85 -7.87 8.96
N TYR A 86 -9.94 -8.24 9.61
CA TYR A 86 -9.90 -8.64 11.01
C TYR A 86 -9.31 -10.04 11.10
N HIS A 87 -8.26 -10.22 11.88
CA HIS A 87 -7.57 -11.49 12.07
C HIS A 87 -7.67 -11.94 13.53
N PHE A 88 -7.32 -13.21 13.78
CA PHE A 88 -7.32 -13.81 15.11
C PHE A 88 -8.69 -13.64 15.78
N TRP A 89 -9.75 -13.99 15.05
CA TRP A 89 -11.14 -13.92 15.52
C TRP A 89 -11.57 -12.51 15.95
N GLY A 90 -11.02 -11.46 15.35
CA GLY A 90 -11.34 -10.06 15.68
C GLY A 90 -10.48 -9.46 16.79
N HIS A 91 -9.31 -10.04 17.06
CA HIS A 91 -8.29 -9.48 17.96
C HIS A 91 -7.24 -8.64 17.25
N ALA A 92 -7.15 -8.70 15.93
CA ALA A 92 -6.29 -7.80 15.16
C ALA A 92 -7.01 -7.28 13.92
N ASP A 93 -6.55 -6.15 13.39
CA ASP A 93 -6.91 -5.65 12.07
C ASP A 93 -5.63 -5.28 11.32
N PHE A 94 -5.40 -5.94 10.17
CA PHE A 94 -4.33 -5.57 9.25
C PHE A 94 -4.95 -4.85 8.07
N TYR A 95 -4.48 -3.65 7.76
CA TYR A 95 -5.13 -2.81 6.77
C TYR A 95 -4.14 -2.03 5.91
N VAL A 96 -4.65 -1.56 4.78
CA VAL A 96 -4.00 -0.63 3.86
C VAL A 96 -4.96 0.49 3.56
N ALA A 97 -4.53 1.72 3.81
CA ALA A 97 -5.27 2.93 3.51
C ALA A 97 -4.67 3.63 2.30
N PHE A 98 -5.51 3.91 1.30
CA PHE A 98 -5.17 4.63 0.08
C PHE A 98 -5.75 6.04 0.18
N PRO A 99 -4.92 7.09 0.17
CA PRO A 99 -5.40 8.45 0.31
C PRO A 99 -6.10 8.90 -0.97
N LEU A 100 -7.19 9.62 -0.78
CA LEU A 100 -7.84 10.41 -1.81
C LEU A 100 -7.37 11.87 -1.69
N PRO A 101 -7.59 12.72 -2.70
CA PRO A 101 -7.14 14.10 -2.68
C PRO A 101 -7.57 14.86 -1.41
N SER A 102 -6.58 15.46 -0.72
CA SER A 102 -6.78 16.25 0.49
C SER A 102 -7.58 17.53 0.22
N ILE A 103 -8.33 17.96 1.23
CA ILE A 103 -9.08 19.23 1.26
C ILE A 103 -8.43 20.11 2.32
N GLY A 104 -7.96 21.30 1.91
CA GLY A 104 -7.49 22.32 2.86
C GLY A 104 -8.66 22.92 3.64
N ILE A 105 -8.52 23.01 4.96
CA ILE A 105 -9.45 23.65 5.88
C ILE A 105 -8.75 24.89 6.47
N GLY A 106 -9.39 26.05 6.37
CA GLY A 106 -8.75 27.34 6.67
C GLY A 106 -8.03 27.93 5.46
N GLY A 107 -7.51 29.15 5.61
CA GLY A 107 -6.75 29.83 4.56
C GLY A 107 -5.25 29.53 4.68
N SER A 108 -4.60 29.22 3.57
CA SER A 108 -3.14 29.34 3.46
C SER A 108 -2.74 30.80 3.26
N GLY A 109 -1.47 31.13 3.51
CA GLY A 109 -0.94 32.45 3.13
C GLY A 109 -1.12 32.73 1.62
N GLU A 110 -1.31 34.00 1.24
CA GLU A 110 -1.40 34.38 -0.18
C GLU A 110 -0.16 33.89 -0.96
N GLY A 111 -0.36 33.41 -2.19
CA GLY A 111 0.71 32.92 -3.06
C GLY A 111 1.27 31.54 -2.70
N LEU A 112 0.73 30.88 -1.67
CA LEU A 112 1.17 29.56 -1.22
C LEU A 112 0.10 28.49 -1.49
N GLU A 113 0.45 27.52 -2.34
CA GLU A 113 -0.29 26.27 -2.46
C GLU A 113 0.52 25.15 -1.80
N THR A 114 -0.05 24.47 -0.81
CA THR A 114 0.58 23.31 -0.16
C THR A 114 -0.24 22.05 -0.40
N ASP A 115 0.44 20.95 -0.66
CA ASP A 115 -0.16 19.62 -0.59
C ASP A 115 0.61 18.80 0.45
N LEU A 116 -0.14 18.22 1.38
CA LEU A 116 0.39 17.30 2.36
C LEU A 116 -0.46 16.04 2.24
N SER A 117 0.19 14.90 2.06
CA SER A 117 -0.46 13.61 1.86
C SER A 117 0.03 12.65 2.92
N THR A 118 -0.85 11.79 3.41
CA THR A 118 -0.47 10.66 4.26
C THR A 118 0.13 9.51 3.44
N GLY A 119 0.02 9.60 2.10
CA GLY A 119 0.35 8.52 1.17
C GLY A 119 -0.31 7.20 1.55
N ILE A 120 0.24 6.11 1.02
CA ILE A 120 -0.25 4.78 1.34
C ILE A 120 0.21 4.44 2.75
N GLU A 121 -0.73 3.99 3.58
CA GLU A 121 -0.48 3.59 4.95
C GLU A 121 -0.83 2.11 5.12
N THR A 122 0.11 1.30 5.59
CA THR A 122 -0.12 -0.11 5.96
C THR A 122 -0.03 -0.25 7.46
N GLY A 123 -1.08 -0.74 8.12
CA GLY A 123 -1.15 -0.78 9.56
C GLY A 123 -1.58 -2.11 10.13
N ALA A 124 -1.28 -2.25 11.43
CA ALA A 124 -1.75 -3.31 12.28
C ALA A 124 -2.34 -2.69 13.55
N ARG A 125 -3.54 -3.14 13.92
CA ARG A 125 -4.21 -2.77 15.17
C ARG A 125 -4.48 -4.04 15.96
N VAL A 126 -4.31 -3.95 17.27
CA VAL A 126 -4.56 -5.04 18.22
C VAL A 126 -5.69 -4.60 19.15
N TYR A 127 -6.68 -5.47 19.30
CA TYR A 127 -7.83 -5.30 20.15
C TYR A 127 -7.65 -6.17 21.40
N PRO A 128 -7.44 -5.59 22.59
CA PRO A 128 -7.39 -6.33 23.85
C PRO A 128 -8.66 -7.15 24.10
N TRP A 129 -9.79 -6.65 23.60
CA TRP A 129 -11.07 -7.32 23.64
C TRP A 129 -11.56 -7.57 22.22
N ARG A 130 -11.92 -8.82 21.95
CA ARG A 130 -12.49 -9.28 20.69
C ARG A 130 -13.60 -8.33 20.20
N LEU A 131 -13.53 -7.95 18.93
CA LEU A 131 -14.63 -7.23 18.27
C LEU A 131 -15.94 -8.00 18.44
N ARG A 132 -17.00 -7.32 18.88
CA ARG A 132 -18.31 -7.94 19.08
C ARG A 132 -19.40 -6.96 18.70
N TYR A 133 -20.47 -7.51 18.18
CA TYR A 133 -21.67 -6.76 17.86
C TYR A 133 -22.17 -5.93 19.06
N GLY A 134 -22.56 -4.68 18.79
CA GLY A 134 -23.11 -3.76 19.79
C GLY A 134 -22.09 -3.26 20.82
N ALA A 135 -20.82 -3.67 20.74
CA ALA A 135 -19.80 -3.32 21.73
C ALA A 135 -18.78 -2.32 21.17
N VAL A 136 -18.35 -1.40 22.04
CA VAL A 136 -17.21 -0.52 21.78
C VAL A 136 -15.94 -1.24 22.24
N ARG A 137 -14.94 -1.32 21.36
CA ARG A 137 -13.68 -2.01 21.62
C ARG A 137 -12.50 -1.08 21.39
N PRO A 138 -11.61 -0.90 22.39
CA PRO A 138 -10.40 -0.15 22.18
C PRO A 138 -9.42 -0.95 21.33
N PHE A 139 -8.58 -0.22 20.61
CA PHE A 139 -7.41 -0.78 19.96
C PHE A 139 -6.18 0.08 20.21
N VAL A 140 -5.03 -0.57 20.14
CA VAL A 140 -3.72 0.06 19.98
C VAL A 140 -3.11 -0.46 18.70
N GLY A 141 -2.35 0.37 17.99
CA GLY A 141 -1.77 -0.05 16.74
C GLY A 141 -0.55 0.75 16.34
N GLY A 142 -0.01 0.38 15.19
CA GLY A 142 1.00 1.12 14.50
C GLY A 142 0.81 0.94 13.00
N SER A 143 1.30 1.89 12.23
CA SER A 143 1.35 1.75 10.79
C SER A 143 2.69 2.17 10.25
N TRP A 144 2.97 1.74 9.02
CA TRP A 144 4.00 2.30 8.18
C TRP A 144 3.31 3.16 7.12
N ALA A 145 3.58 4.46 7.16
CA ALA A 145 3.00 5.44 6.25
C ALA A 145 4.10 6.08 5.39
N VAL A 146 3.75 6.40 4.15
CA VAL A 146 4.61 7.11 3.19
C VAL A 146 4.06 8.51 2.96
N GLY A 147 4.28 9.41 3.91
CA GLY A 147 3.77 10.78 3.81
C GLY A 147 4.53 11.58 2.76
N SER A 148 3.88 12.59 2.18
CA SER A 148 4.57 13.55 1.31
C SER A 148 4.12 14.97 1.58
N TYR A 149 5.02 15.91 1.35
CA TYR A 149 4.75 17.34 1.44
C TYR A 149 5.27 18.01 0.17
N SER A 150 4.52 18.96 -0.36
CA SER A 150 4.97 19.83 -1.45
C SER A 150 4.37 21.21 -1.31
N GLN A 151 5.08 22.21 -1.84
CA GLN A 151 4.56 23.56 -1.94
C GLN A 151 4.85 24.15 -3.32
N THR A 152 3.96 25.02 -3.77
CA THR A 152 4.17 25.91 -4.90
C THR A 152 4.19 27.34 -4.39
N THR A 153 5.24 28.06 -4.78
CA THR A 153 5.52 29.45 -4.39
C THR A 153 5.89 30.26 -5.62
N ASP A 154 6.26 31.53 -5.43
CA ASP A 154 6.79 32.38 -6.50
C ASP A 154 8.10 31.84 -7.13
N ALA A 155 8.88 31.04 -6.38
CA ALA A 155 10.05 30.32 -6.90
C ALA A 155 9.69 29.15 -7.82
N GLY A 156 8.40 28.80 -7.93
CA GLY A 156 7.88 27.68 -8.70
C GLY A 156 7.37 26.53 -7.83
N ALA A 157 6.96 25.44 -8.50
CA ALA A 157 6.53 24.22 -7.85
C ALA A 157 7.74 23.48 -7.27
N GLY A 158 7.79 23.35 -5.94
CA GLY A 158 8.82 22.58 -5.25
C GLY A 158 8.65 21.07 -5.44
N PRO A 159 9.63 20.28 -4.96
CA PRO A 159 9.55 18.83 -5.02
C PRO A 159 8.50 18.27 -4.07
N THR A 160 8.11 17.02 -4.33
CA THR A 160 7.22 16.22 -3.47
C THR A 160 8.01 15.05 -2.88
N PRO A 161 8.92 15.29 -1.91
CA PRO A 161 9.59 14.20 -1.21
C PRO A 161 8.59 13.32 -0.48
N GLU A 162 8.80 12.03 -0.60
CA GLU A 162 8.09 11.00 0.16
C GLU A 162 8.93 10.60 1.36
N ARG A 163 8.27 10.37 2.50
CA ARG A 163 8.92 10.10 3.78
C ARG A 163 8.20 8.99 4.52
N HIS A 164 8.98 7.98 4.87
CA HIS A 164 8.54 6.89 5.72
C HIS A 164 8.47 7.33 7.17
N HIS A 165 7.36 7.02 7.82
CA HIS A 165 7.21 7.18 9.26
C HIS A 165 6.38 6.02 9.82
N VAL A 166 6.56 5.76 11.12
CA VAL A 166 5.88 4.67 11.82
C VAL A 166 4.99 5.26 12.91
N PRO A 167 3.82 5.80 12.56
CA PRO A 167 2.94 6.41 13.53
C PRO A 167 2.28 5.35 14.43
N LEU A 168 2.12 5.71 15.70
CA LEU A 168 1.37 4.92 16.68
C LEU A 168 -0.10 5.31 16.68
N GLN A 169 -0.96 4.37 17.00
CA GLN A 169 -2.41 4.53 16.93
C GLN A 169 -3.08 4.11 18.23
N LEU A 170 -4.13 4.85 18.58
CA LEU A 170 -5.06 4.55 19.65
C LEU A 170 -6.46 4.89 19.19
N GLY A 171 -7.44 4.05 19.49
CA GLY A 171 -8.81 4.41 19.18
C GLY A 171 -9.84 3.42 19.68
N LEU A 172 -11.06 3.61 19.19
CA LEU A 172 -12.24 2.85 19.54
C LEU A 172 -12.94 2.40 18.26
N THR A 173 -13.40 1.15 18.25
CA THR A 173 -14.24 0.59 17.20
C THR A 173 -15.57 0.18 17.78
N TRP A 174 -16.67 0.61 17.18
CA TRP A 174 -18.03 0.16 17.49
C TRP A 174 -18.57 -0.65 16.33
N ALA A 175 -18.80 -1.94 16.56
CA ALA A 175 -19.38 -2.85 15.57
C ALA A 175 -20.92 -2.89 15.71
N ASN A 176 -21.65 -2.74 14.61
CA ASN A 176 -23.10 -2.80 14.52
C ASN A 176 -23.56 -3.57 13.26
N ASP A 177 -24.86 -3.60 12.97
CA ASP A 177 -25.44 -4.47 11.90
C ASP A 177 -25.02 -4.02 10.51
N PHE A 178 -24.62 -2.77 10.38
CA PHE A 178 -24.31 -2.15 9.11
C PHE A 178 -22.80 -2.12 8.85
N GLY A 179 -21.98 -2.15 9.91
CA GLY A 179 -20.53 -2.20 9.81
C GLY A 179 -19.84 -1.78 11.10
N ASN A 180 -18.61 -1.30 10.96
CA ASN A 180 -17.77 -0.86 12.08
C ASN A 180 -17.50 0.63 11.95
N LEU A 181 -17.87 1.39 12.97
CA LEU A 181 -17.48 2.79 13.12
C LEU A 181 -16.20 2.87 13.94
N GLU A 182 -15.22 3.61 13.44
CA GLU A 182 -13.91 3.76 14.09
C GLU A 182 -13.63 5.23 14.37
N LEU A 183 -13.17 5.52 15.58
CA LEU A 183 -12.61 6.82 15.95
C LEU A 183 -11.20 6.59 16.47
N GLY A 184 -10.22 7.33 15.98
CA GLY A 184 -8.85 7.16 16.44
C GLY A 184 -7.99 8.41 16.40
N LEU A 185 -6.87 8.30 17.08
CA LEU A 185 -5.78 9.26 17.15
C LEU A 185 -4.49 8.59 16.70
N GLN A 186 -3.72 9.32 15.90
CA GLN A 186 -2.46 8.89 15.35
C GLN A 186 -1.37 9.82 15.87
N TRP A 187 -0.33 9.27 16.48
CA TRP A 187 0.82 10.03 16.95
C TRP A 187 2.03 9.71 16.09
N SER A 188 2.62 10.74 15.48
CA SER A 188 3.78 10.63 14.59
C SER A 188 4.90 11.55 15.09
N PRO A 189 5.73 11.11 16.05
CA PRO A 189 6.78 11.93 16.65
C PRO A 189 7.96 12.25 15.72
N LEU A 190 7.97 11.73 14.49
CA LEU A 190 9.09 11.83 13.55
C LEU A 190 8.77 12.69 12.33
N LEU A 191 7.74 13.55 12.40
CA LEU A 191 7.36 14.41 11.29
C LEU A 191 8.14 15.74 11.24
N GLU A 192 9.34 15.78 11.80
CA GLU A 192 10.31 16.84 11.57
C GLU A 192 11.04 16.57 10.25
N PHE A 193 11.11 17.56 9.36
CA PHE A 193 11.76 17.36 8.08
C PHE A 193 12.35 18.60 7.44
N ASP A 194 13.50 18.41 6.80
CA ASP A 194 14.08 19.40 5.92
C ASP A 194 13.36 19.39 4.55
N TYR A 195 12.91 20.57 4.13
CA TYR A 195 12.24 20.78 2.86
C TYR A 195 12.93 21.90 2.05
N PRO A 196 13.22 21.66 0.75
CA PRO A 196 13.73 22.70 -0.12
C PRO A 196 12.62 23.69 -0.46
N VAL A 197 12.58 24.82 0.24
CA VAL A 197 11.58 25.88 0.05
C VAL A 197 11.87 26.76 -1.17
N ALA A 198 13.10 26.73 -1.65
CA ALA A 198 13.56 27.30 -2.92
C ALA A 198 14.70 26.43 -3.51
N PRO A 199 15.11 26.60 -4.78
CA PRO A 199 16.15 25.78 -5.40
C PRO A 199 17.49 25.75 -4.64
N SER A 200 17.82 26.85 -3.94
CA SER A 200 19.06 27.03 -3.19
C SER A 200 18.85 27.11 -1.67
N ALA A 201 17.64 26.85 -1.17
CA ALA A 201 17.31 27.01 0.25
C ALA A 201 16.48 25.85 0.79
N THR A 202 17.00 25.23 1.83
CA THR A 202 16.32 24.19 2.61
C THR A 202 16.01 24.71 4.01
N ARG A 203 14.81 24.41 4.50
CA ARG A 203 14.35 24.77 5.85
C ARG A 203 13.80 23.55 6.57
N HIS A 204 14.04 23.52 7.87
CA HIS A 204 13.42 22.56 8.76
C HIS A 204 11.95 22.93 8.98
N LEU A 205 11.06 21.95 8.86
CA LEU A 205 9.63 22.07 9.07
C LEU A 205 9.18 21.08 10.15
N ASP A 206 8.39 21.58 11.10
CA ASP A 206 7.83 20.78 12.19
C ASP A 206 6.45 20.27 11.79
N GLY A 207 6.34 19.04 11.31
CA GLY A 207 5.05 18.47 10.94
C GLY A 207 4.13 18.21 12.14
N PRO A 208 2.83 17.99 11.90
CA PRO A 208 1.87 17.75 12.96
C PRO A 208 2.11 16.43 13.69
N LEU A 209 2.25 16.52 15.01
CA LEU A 209 2.51 15.38 15.89
C LEU A 209 1.31 14.44 16.06
N ILE A 210 0.09 14.97 16.02
CA ILE A 210 -1.14 14.23 16.32
C ILE A 210 -2.21 14.50 15.27
N TRP A 211 -2.79 13.43 14.72
CA TRP A 211 -3.91 13.47 13.79
C TRP A 211 -5.09 12.68 14.34
N ALA A 212 -6.29 12.98 13.88
CA ALA A 212 -7.50 12.24 14.24
C ALA A 212 -8.16 11.67 12.99
N TRP A 213 -8.85 10.54 13.12
CA TRP A 213 -9.66 10.02 12.03
C TRP A 213 -11.01 9.49 12.50
N LEU A 214 -11.97 9.57 11.60
CA LEU A 214 -13.27 8.91 11.70
C LEU A 214 -13.41 7.97 10.51
N GLY A 215 -13.68 6.70 10.78
CA GLY A 215 -13.76 5.64 9.78
C GLY A 215 -15.07 4.87 9.85
N TYR A 216 -15.44 4.30 8.70
CA TYR A 216 -16.50 3.32 8.56
C TYR A 216 -16.00 2.14 7.72
N LYS A 217 -16.15 0.93 8.22
CA LYS A 217 -15.74 -0.31 7.54
C LYS A 217 -16.87 -1.31 7.46
N TYR A 218 -17.16 -1.76 6.26
CA TYR A 218 -18.03 -2.89 5.98
C TYR A 218 -17.21 -4.18 6.00
N ALA A 219 -17.61 -5.13 6.84
CA ALA A 219 -16.94 -6.42 6.97
C ALA A 219 -17.76 -7.51 6.28
N PHE A 220 -17.09 -8.38 5.53
CA PHE A 220 -17.71 -9.52 4.87
C PHE A 220 -16.75 -10.69 4.82
N ASP A 221 -17.32 -11.89 4.83
CA ASP A 221 -16.57 -13.12 4.89
C ASP A 221 -16.65 -13.89 3.56
N THR A 222 -15.51 -14.38 3.09
CA THR A 222 -15.42 -15.19 1.87
C THR A 222 -15.05 -16.66 2.17
N THR A 223 -14.92 -17.00 3.44
CA THR A 223 -14.40 -18.26 3.97
C THR A 223 -15.45 -19.08 4.70
N LEU A 224 -16.52 -18.45 5.19
CA LEU A 224 -17.63 -19.00 5.97
C LEU A 224 -18.30 -20.20 5.29
N GLY A 225 -18.58 -20.09 4.00
CA GLY A 225 -19.17 -21.20 3.24
C GLY A 225 -18.29 -22.46 3.21
N GLY A 226 -17.00 -22.35 3.56
CA GLY A 226 -16.10 -23.48 3.72
C GLY A 226 -16.35 -24.28 5.00
N GLU A 227 -16.95 -23.69 6.04
CA GLU A 227 -17.25 -24.35 7.32
C GLU A 227 -18.26 -25.48 7.11
N GLU A 228 -19.41 -25.16 6.51
CA GLU A 228 -20.45 -26.13 6.15
C GLU A 228 -19.89 -27.25 5.27
N SER A 229 -19.06 -26.91 4.27
CA SER A 229 -18.43 -27.90 3.38
C SER A 229 -17.49 -28.86 4.10
N VAL A 230 -16.85 -28.44 5.19
CA VAL A 230 -16.01 -29.33 5.99
C VAL A 230 -16.85 -30.17 6.94
N GLU A 231 -17.88 -29.60 7.56
CA GLU A 231 -18.79 -30.32 8.45
C GLU A 231 -19.62 -31.39 7.72
N SER A 232 -20.05 -31.12 6.49
CA SER A 232 -20.80 -32.05 5.65
C SER A 232 -19.96 -33.19 5.07
N GLY A 233 -18.62 -33.02 5.01
CA GLY A 233 -17.70 -33.93 4.34
C GLY A 233 -17.43 -33.62 2.87
N ASP A 234 -18.16 -32.67 2.26
CA ASP A 234 -18.01 -32.29 0.84
C ASP A 234 -16.58 -31.85 0.50
N ASN A 235 -15.90 -31.19 1.45
CA ASN A 235 -14.51 -30.77 1.26
C ASN A 235 -13.56 -31.96 1.09
N ALA A 236 -13.79 -33.05 1.82
CA ALA A 236 -12.99 -34.26 1.73
C ALA A 236 -13.21 -34.95 0.38
N GLU A 237 -14.46 -35.03 -0.09
CA GLU A 237 -14.80 -35.53 -1.41
C GLU A 237 -14.14 -34.70 -2.52
N LEU A 238 -14.21 -33.38 -2.43
CA LEU A 238 -13.57 -32.47 -3.37
C LEU A 238 -12.05 -32.65 -3.35
N LYS A 239 -11.44 -32.81 -2.17
CA LYS A 239 -10.00 -33.06 -2.03
C LYS A 239 -9.59 -34.36 -2.71
N GLU A 240 -10.38 -35.42 -2.56
CA GLU A 240 -10.15 -36.70 -3.23
C GLU A 240 -10.33 -36.59 -4.75
N ALA A 241 -11.39 -35.90 -5.21
CA ALA A 241 -11.62 -35.64 -6.63
C ALA A 241 -10.47 -34.83 -7.25
N GLN A 242 -9.95 -33.82 -6.54
CA GLN A 242 -8.78 -33.06 -6.96
C GLN A 242 -7.52 -33.92 -7.03
N ALA A 243 -7.35 -34.86 -6.10
CA ALA A 243 -6.23 -35.81 -6.12
C ALA A 243 -6.34 -36.75 -7.34
N LYS A 244 -7.52 -37.34 -7.57
CA LYS A 244 -7.79 -38.23 -8.72
C LYS A 244 -7.58 -37.54 -10.06
N ARG A 245 -7.96 -36.26 -10.18
CA ARG A 245 -7.78 -35.45 -11.40
C ARG A 245 -6.39 -34.83 -11.54
N GLY A 246 -5.51 -34.99 -10.56
CA GLY A 246 -4.16 -34.42 -10.59
C GLY A 246 -4.16 -32.88 -10.63
N VAL A 247 -5.11 -32.24 -9.94
CA VAL A 247 -5.24 -30.76 -9.86
C VAL A 247 -4.90 -30.22 -8.46
N ARG A 248 -4.41 -31.07 -7.55
CA ARG A 248 -3.84 -30.58 -6.27
C ARG A 248 -2.57 -29.78 -6.53
N SER A 249 -1.71 -30.26 -7.43
CA SER A 249 -0.63 -29.46 -8.02
C SER A 249 -1.16 -28.81 -9.29
N ASP A 250 -1.16 -27.49 -9.34
CA ASP A 250 -1.88 -26.77 -10.40
C ASP A 250 -1.20 -25.48 -10.83
N LEU A 251 -1.53 -25.07 -12.05
CA LEU A 251 -1.20 -23.77 -12.59
C LEU A 251 -1.96 -22.69 -11.79
N ALA A 252 -1.26 -21.63 -11.45
CA ALA A 252 -1.80 -20.48 -10.76
C ALA A 252 -1.66 -19.23 -11.63
N LEU A 253 -2.71 -18.44 -11.73
CA LEU A 253 -2.66 -17.06 -12.21
C LEU A 253 -2.76 -16.13 -11.01
N ALA A 254 -2.06 -15.00 -11.04
CA ALA A 254 -2.23 -14.03 -9.99
C ALA A 254 -2.07 -12.59 -10.45
N ALA A 255 -2.76 -11.68 -9.77
CA ALA A 255 -2.68 -10.25 -10.00
C ALA A 255 -2.93 -9.48 -8.69
N GLY A 256 -2.20 -8.40 -8.49
CA GLY A 256 -2.39 -7.50 -7.35
C GLY A 256 -1.62 -6.19 -7.50
N PRO A 257 -2.01 -5.14 -6.77
CA PRO A 257 -1.21 -3.93 -6.64
C PRO A 257 -0.02 -4.16 -5.72
N SER A 258 1.12 -3.58 -6.07
CA SER A 258 2.31 -3.51 -5.22
C SER A 258 2.77 -2.06 -5.08
N SER A 259 3.53 -1.78 -4.03
CA SER A 259 4.28 -0.53 -3.87
C SER A 259 5.77 -0.80 -3.69
N VAL A 260 6.59 0.21 -3.98
CA VAL A 260 8.05 0.18 -3.94
C VAL A 260 8.55 1.06 -2.81
N PHE A 261 9.51 0.54 -2.05
CA PHE A 261 10.17 1.23 -0.96
C PHE A 261 11.68 1.16 -1.20
N THR A 262 12.29 2.29 -1.51
CA THR A 262 13.72 2.43 -1.75
C THR A 262 14.45 2.27 -0.42
N LEU A 263 15.45 1.39 -0.42
CA LEU A 263 16.20 1.07 0.79
C LEU A 263 17.54 1.81 0.87
N ARG A 264 17.96 2.41 -0.24
CA ARG A 264 19.22 3.16 -0.37
C ARG A 264 19.04 4.33 -1.33
N SER A 265 19.43 5.53 -0.88
CA SER A 265 19.52 6.71 -1.73
C SER A 265 20.49 6.50 -2.88
N GLY A 266 20.16 7.11 -4.02
CA GLY A 266 21.10 7.34 -5.12
C GLY A 266 22.37 8.05 -4.67
N ASP A 267 23.45 7.80 -5.40
CA ASP A 267 24.68 8.58 -5.28
C ASP A 267 24.72 9.53 -6.47
N PHE A 268 24.35 10.79 -6.26
CA PHE A 268 24.33 11.80 -7.31
C PHE A 268 25.38 12.86 -7.00
N PRO A 269 26.17 13.31 -8.01
CA PRO A 269 27.06 14.43 -7.83
C PRO A 269 26.27 15.65 -7.36
N ALA A 270 26.78 16.34 -6.33
CA ALA A 270 26.20 17.60 -5.86
C ALA A 270 26.02 18.57 -7.04
N GLY A 271 24.85 19.21 -7.13
CA GLY A 271 24.51 20.04 -8.27
C GLY A 271 23.14 20.69 -8.22
N GLU A 272 22.65 21.13 -9.38
CA GLU A 272 21.44 21.96 -9.53
C GLU A 272 20.11 21.24 -9.21
N VAL A 273 20.14 19.98 -8.77
CA VAL A 273 18.94 19.17 -8.51
C VAL A 273 18.96 18.48 -7.14
N ASP A 274 19.81 18.93 -6.21
CA ASP A 274 19.95 18.35 -4.87
C ASP A 274 18.66 18.44 -4.03
N PHE A 275 17.71 19.27 -4.46
CA PHE A 275 16.37 19.35 -3.87
C PHE A 275 15.44 18.19 -4.28
N LEU A 276 15.76 17.42 -5.32
CA LEU A 276 14.93 16.28 -5.75
C LEU A 276 15.21 15.05 -4.88
N PRO A 277 14.20 14.20 -4.60
CA PRO A 277 14.42 12.95 -3.86
C PRO A 277 15.36 11.98 -4.60
N ASP A 278 15.97 11.07 -3.84
CA ASP A 278 17.07 10.22 -4.32
C ASP A 278 16.65 8.84 -4.83
N GLY A 279 15.36 8.49 -4.77
CA GLY A 279 14.92 7.16 -5.15
C GLY A 279 13.41 7.06 -5.38
N PRO A 280 12.97 6.02 -6.10
CA PRO A 280 11.57 5.83 -6.41
C PRO A 280 10.78 5.21 -5.24
N ASP A 281 10.36 6.05 -4.29
CA ASP A 281 9.52 5.64 -3.15
C ASP A 281 8.02 5.67 -3.46
N GLY A 282 7.25 4.87 -2.71
CA GLY A 282 5.78 4.88 -2.63
C GLY A 282 5.01 4.57 -3.92
N THR A 283 5.70 4.34 -5.04
CA THR A 283 5.05 4.15 -6.34
C THR A 283 4.25 2.85 -6.41
N LEU A 284 2.98 2.98 -6.77
CA LEU A 284 2.12 1.86 -7.11
C LEU A 284 2.51 1.24 -8.46
N LEU A 285 2.59 -0.09 -8.49
CA LEU A 285 2.81 -0.86 -9.70
C LEU A 285 1.90 -2.09 -9.76
N PRO A 286 1.50 -2.53 -10.95
CA PRO A 286 0.82 -3.81 -11.13
C PRO A 286 1.83 -4.96 -11.04
N ASP A 287 1.45 -6.02 -10.33
CA ASP A 287 2.18 -7.29 -10.27
C ASP A 287 1.29 -8.41 -10.79
N VAL A 288 1.71 -9.03 -11.90
CA VAL A 288 1.02 -10.16 -12.53
C VAL A 288 1.94 -11.35 -12.59
N ALA A 289 1.39 -12.54 -12.39
CA ALA A 289 2.18 -13.75 -12.28
C ALA A 289 1.49 -15.00 -12.83
N LEU A 290 2.32 -15.88 -13.38
CA LEU A 290 1.99 -17.24 -13.77
C LEU A 290 2.82 -18.19 -12.91
N GLY A 291 2.19 -19.14 -12.24
CA GLY A 291 2.86 -20.04 -11.32
C GLY A 291 2.44 -21.49 -11.45
N TYR A 292 3.18 -22.35 -10.77
CA TYR A 292 2.81 -23.73 -10.54
C TYR A 292 3.00 -24.05 -9.06
N TYR A 293 1.93 -24.53 -8.42
CA TYR A 293 1.94 -25.00 -7.04
C TYR A 293 2.12 -26.52 -7.01
N VAL A 294 2.99 -27.01 -6.12
CA VAL A 294 3.32 -28.42 -5.96
C VAL A 294 2.80 -28.88 -4.59
N ALA A 295 1.64 -29.53 -4.58
CA ALA A 295 0.95 -29.87 -3.33
C ALA A 295 1.74 -30.77 -2.37
N PRO A 296 2.42 -31.85 -2.81
CA PRO A 296 3.17 -32.70 -1.89
C PRO A 296 4.33 -31.98 -1.19
N ALA A 297 4.90 -30.99 -1.86
CA ALA A 297 5.97 -30.17 -1.33
C ALA A 297 5.45 -28.91 -0.61
N ASP A 298 4.14 -28.62 -0.65
CA ASP A 298 3.53 -27.34 -0.26
C ASP A 298 4.44 -26.15 -0.61
N ALA A 299 4.76 -26.05 -1.90
CA ALA A 299 5.72 -25.11 -2.48
C ALA A 299 5.21 -24.60 -3.83
N ALA A 300 5.73 -23.47 -4.30
CA ALA A 300 5.38 -22.94 -5.61
C ALA A 300 6.58 -22.29 -6.31
N VAL A 301 6.53 -22.33 -7.64
CA VAL A 301 7.42 -21.60 -8.54
C VAL A 301 6.59 -20.66 -9.40
N ARG A 302 7.03 -19.42 -9.59
CA ARG A 302 6.25 -18.38 -10.26
C ARG A 302 7.11 -17.50 -11.13
N LEU A 303 6.62 -17.21 -12.32
CA LEU A 303 7.10 -16.16 -13.20
C LEU A 303 6.25 -14.91 -12.96
N ASN A 304 6.88 -13.82 -12.53
CA ASN A 304 6.21 -12.56 -12.23
C ASN A 304 6.70 -11.47 -13.19
N TYR A 305 5.78 -10.63 -13.66
CA TYR A 305 6.08 -9.45 -14.45
C TYR A 305 5.61 -8.20 -13.74
N ARG A 306 6.51 -7.22 -13.61
CA ARG A 306 6.28 -5.96 -12.90
C ARG A 306 6.82 -4.79 -13.72
N THR A 307 6.11 -3.66 -13.67
CA THR A 307 6.51 -2.42 -14.35
C THR A 307 6.36 -1.23 -13.42
N MET A 308 7.42 -0.44 -13.28
CA MET A 308 7.44 0.76 -12.46
C MET A 308 7.75 1.98 -13.33
N LEU A 309 7.01 3.05 -13.10
CA LEU A 309 7.29 4.37 -13.67
C LEU A 309 7.05 5.42 -12.58
N GLN A 310 8.10 6.14 -12.20
CA GLN A 310 8.01 7.26 -11.28
C GLN A 310 8.70 8.49 -11.87
N THR A 311 8.09 9.65 -11.66
CA THR A 311 8.67 10.94 -11.99
C THR A 311 8.66 11.80 -10.74
N GLN A 312 9.81 12.34 -10.40
CA GLN A 312 9.99 13.35 -9.37
C GLN A 312 10.35 14.65 -10.06
N SER A 313 9.72 15.75 -9.66
CA SER A 313 9.94 17.06 -10.28
C SER A 313 9.90 18.16 -9.24
N GLY A 314 10.63 19.24 -9.49
CA GLY A 314 10.67 20.42 -8.66
C GLY A 314 11.50 21.51 -9.35
N TYR A 315 11.09 22.77 -9.24
CA TYR A 315 11.83 23.92 -9.74
C TYR A 315 12.36 23.80 -11.18
N GLY A 316 11.56 23.22 -12.08
CA GLY A 316 11.92 23.02 -13.49
C GLY A 316 12.82 21.80 -13.77
N ALA A 317 13.32 21.12 -12.74
CA ALA A 317 14.05 19.87 -12.86
C ALA A 317 13.14 18.64 -12.72
N ALA A 318 13.59 17.50 -13.24
CA ALA A 318 12.92 16.22 -13.06
C ALA A 318 13.85 15.01 -13.08
N ARG A 319 13.55 14.00 -12.26
CA ARG A 319 14.13 12.65 -12.30
C ARG A 319 13.04 11.65 -12.65
N ARG A 320 13.32 10.76 -13.59
CA ARG A 320 12.39 9.72 -14.05
C ARG A 320 13.03 8.36 -13.93
N TYR A 321 12.40 7.50 -13.14
CA TYR A 321 12.76 6.10 -12.95
C TYR A 321 11.78 5.23 -13.72
N ARG A 322 12.30 4.33 -14.55
CA ARG A 322 11.51 3.30 -15.22
C ARG A 322 12.20 1.96 -15.07
N ARG A 323 11.42 0.96 -14.63
CA ARG A 323 11.88 -0.42 -14.46
C ARG A 323 10.86 -1.37 -15.06
N HIS A 324 11.35 -2.34 -15.82
CA HIS A 324 10.62 -3.56 -16.13
C HIS A 324 11.36 -4.72 -15.48
N SER A 325 10.63 -5.62 -14.83
CA SER A 325 11.18 -6.79 -14.16
C SER A 325 10.44 -8.04 -14.61
N LEU A 326 11.20 -9.06 -14.99
CA LEU A 326 10.70 -10.42 -15.20
C LEU A 326 11.44 -11.34 -14.24
N SER A 327 10.73 -11.93 -13.28
CA SER A 327 11.35 -12.68 -12.18
C SER A 327 10.81 -14.09 -12.05
N LEU A 328 11.70 -15.03 -11.80
CA LEU A 328 11.38 -16.39 -11.38
C LEU A 328 11.56 -16.48 -9.86
N ASP A 329 10.46 -16.69 -9.15
CA ASP A 329 10.43 -16.83 -7.69
C ASP A 329 10.07 -18.28 -7.32
N ALA A 330 10.73 -18.84 -6.31
CA ALA A 330 10.41 -20.13 -5.73
C ALA A 330 10.32 -20.01 -4.21
N PHE A 331 9.24 -20.51 -3.62
CA PHE A 331 9.02 -20.43 -2.17
C PHE A 331 8.30 -21.67 -1.62
N LYS A 332 8.48 -21.87 -0.32
CA LYS A 332 7.94 -22.97 0.47
C LYS A 332 6.98 -22.41 1.51
N MET A 333 5.80 -23.00 1.61
CA MET A 333 4.91 -22.76 2.74
C MET A 333 5.50 -23.40 3.99
N LEU A 334 5.57 -22.65 5.08
CA LEU A 334 6.27 -23.03 6.30
C LEU A 334 5.39 -23.88 7.21
N PHE A 335 4.17 -23.42 7.48
CA PHE A 335 3.17 -24.10 8.32
C PHE A 335 1.77 -23.53 8.03
N ASP A 336 0.73 -24.18 8.55
CA ASP A 336 -0.66 -23.73 8.47
C ASP A 336 -1.15 -23.40 9.88
N TYR A 337 -1.37 -22.12 10.16
CA TYR A 337 -1.97 -21.64 11.41
C TYR A 337 -3.41 -21.20 11.15
N HIS A 338 -4.36 -22.14 11.24
CA HIS A 338 -5.79 -21.88 11.01
C HIS A 338 -6.10 -21.20 9.67
N GLY A 339 -5.38 -21.58 8.62
CA GLY A 339 -5.53 -21.01 7.28
C GLY A 339 -4.63 -19.81 7.00
N PHE A 340 -3.89 -19.30 7.99
CA PHE A 340 -2.78 -18.38 7.75
C PHE A 340 -1.50 -19.19 7.45
N VAL A 341 -1.01 -19.09 6.21
CA VAL A 341 0.07 -19.94 5.70
C VAL A 341 1.26 -19.08 5.29
N PRO A 342 2.21 -18.81 6.21
CA PRO A 342 3.40 -18.05 5.87
C PRO A 342 4.33 -18.83 4.93
N PHE A 343 5.05 -18.10 4.09
CA PHE A 343 6.04 -18.65 3.16
C PHE A 343 7.34 -17.86 3.12
N LEU A 344 8.40 -18.56 2.73
CA LEU A 344 9.72 -18.00 2.48
C LEU A 344 10.34 -18.63 1.23
N GLY A 345 11.09 -17.83 0.48
CA GLY A 345 11.72 -18.25 -0.75
C GLY A 345 12.74 -17.25 -1.29
N ALA A 346 13.17 -17.53 -2.50
CA ALA A 346 14.14 -16.73 -3.23
C ALA A 346 13.68 -16.53 -4.67
N GLY A 347 14.18 -15.47 -5.30
CA GLY A 347 13.89 -15.17 -6.70
C GLY A 347 15.10 -14.65 -7.43
N VAL A 348 15.08 -14.81 -8.75
CA VAL A 348 16.04 -14.20 -9.67
C VAL A 348 15.27 -13.44 -10.74
N SER A 349 15.72 -12.23 -11.08
CA SER A 349 15.02 -11.38 -12.04
C SER A 349 15.93 -10.82 -13.10
N ALA A 350 15.41 -10.78 -14.33
CA ALA A 350 15.97 -9.97 -15.40
C ALA A 350 15.35 -8.56 -15.30
N GLU A 351 16.21 -7.56 -15.22
CA GLU A 351 15.85 -6.17 -14.95
C GLU A 351 16.22 -5.28 -16.14
N TRP A 352 15.28 -4.45 -16.59
CA TRP A 352 15.52 -3.41 -17.58
C TRP A 352 15.27 -2.05 -16.93
N LEU A 353 16.36 -1.29 -16.75
CA LEU A 353 16.39 -0.02 -16.03
C LEU A 353 16.59 1.13 -17.02
N ASP A 354 15.81 2.20 -16.86
CA ASP A 354 15.97 3.46 -17.57
C ASP A 354 15.85 4.59 -16.54
N PHE A 355 16.90 5.38 -16.43
CA PHE A 355 16.95 6.58 -15.61
C PHE A 355 17.15 7.79 -16.51
N ARG A 356 16.36 8.84 -16.29
CA ARG A 356 16.50 10.12 -16.97
C ARG A 356 16.42 11.25 -15.95
N GLN A 357 17.40 12.13 -15.96
CA GLN A 357 17.39 13.40 -15.24
C GLN A 357 17.32 14.56 -16.24
N THR A 358 16.57 15.60 -15.91
CA THR A 358 16.51 16.86 -16.62
C THR A 358 16.74 17.97 -15.61
N ASP A 359 17.77 18.77 -15.85
CA ASP A 359 18.16 19.87 -14.98
C ASP A 359 17.37 21.15 -15.33
N PRO A 360 17.34 22.20 -14.49
CA PRO A 360 16.59 23.42 -14.76
C PRO A 360 16.98 24.12 -16.08
N SER A 361 18.24 23.96 -16.50
CA SER A 361 18.76 24.45 -17.79
C SER A 361 18.23 23.70 -19.01
N GLY A 362 17.57 22.55 -18.81
CA GLY A 362 17.11 21.65 -19.86
C GLY A 362 18.12 20.58 -20.28
N GLU A 363 19.32 20.54 -19.68
CA GLU A 363 20.27 19.44 -19.90
C GLU A 363 19.64 18.10 -19.51
N VAL A 364 19.86 17.07 -20.32
CA VAL A 364 19.31 15.72 -20.08
C VAL A 364 20.44 14.73 -19.87
N ARG A 365 20.47 14.12 -18.69
CA ARG A 365 21.32 12.97 -18.38
C ARG A 365 20.48 11.70 -18.44
N ARG A 366 21.00 10.66 -19.07
CA ARG A 366 20.29 9.39 -19.22
C ARG A 366 21.22 8.22 -19.05
N ALA A 367 20.74 7.20 -18.34
CA ALA A 367 21.36 5.89 -18.31
C ALA A 367 20.30 4.83 -18.62
N ARG A 368 20.73 3.75 -19.27
CA ARG A 368 19.92 2.54 -19.46
C ARG A 368 20.79 1.32 -19.22
N GLY A 369 20.22 0.29 -18.63
CA GLY A 369 20.94 -0.95 -18.37
C GLY A 369 20.03 -2.15 -18.31
N ARG A 370 20.63 -3.31 -18.56
CA ARG A 370 20.01 -4.60 -18.30
C ARG A 370 20.90 -5.35 -17.32
N THR A 371 20.30 -5.89 -16.27
CA THR A 371 21.05 -6.65 -15.26
C THR A 371 20.21 -7.81 -14.73
N TRP A 372 20.85 -8.67 -13.95
CA TRP A 372 20.18 -9.69 -13.16
C TRP A 372 20.22 -9.29 -11.69
N ALA A 373 19.16 -9.60 -10.95
CA ALA A 373 19.10 -9.39 -9.51
C ALA A 373 18.59 -10.62 -8.78
N GLY A 374 19.21 -10.92 -7.63
CA GLY A 374 18.67 -11.87 -6.67
C GLY A 374 17.67 -11.18 -5.75
N SER A 375 16.71 -11.92 -5.23
CA SER A 375 15.73 -11.41 -4.26
C SER A 375 15.36 -12.46 -3.22
N VAL A 376 14.95 -11.98 -2.05
CA VAL A 376 14.29 -12.79 -1.01
C VAL A 376 12.80 -12.49 -1.09
N VAL A 377 11.99 -13.55 -1.09
CA VAL A 377 10.53 -13.46 -1.23
C VAL A 377 9.89 -14.08 0.00
N PHE A 378 8.97 -13.37 0.66
CA PHE A 378 8.30 -13.86 1.86
C PHE A 378 6.91 -13.24 1.99
N GLY A 379 6.03 -13.89 2.72
CA GLY A 379 4.64 -13.44 2.83
C GLY A 379 3.75 -14.51 3.41
N TRP A 380 2.46 -14.44 3.11
CA TRP A 380 1.48 -15.42 3.58
C TRP A 380 0.29 -15.55 2.64
N ASP A 381 -0.33 -16.73 2.66
CA ASP A 381 -1.62 -16.99 2.05
C ASP A 381 -2.72 -17.07 3.11
N ILE A 382 -3.91 -16.60 2.76
CA ILE A 382 -5.15 -16.91 3.46
C ILE A 382 -5.80 -18.11 2.76
N ARG A 383 -5.61 -19.30 3.34
CA ARG A 383 -6.01 -20.61 2.84
C ARG A 383 -6.88 -21.38 3.86
N PRO A 384 -8.16 -21.00 4.04
CA PRO A 384 -9.11 -21.71 4.92
C PRO A 384 -9.17 -23.22 4.66
N VAL A 385 -9.18 -23.62 3.38
CA VAL A 385 -9.10 -25.01 2.94
C VAL A 385 -8.15 -25.16 1.75
N GLU A 386 -7.48 -26.30 1.65
CA GLU A 386 -6.52 -26.59 0.57
C GLU A 386 -7.15 -26.65 -0.82
N THR A 387 -8.46 -26.93 -0.88
CA THR A 387 -9.22 -27.21 -2.10
C THR A 387 -9.68 -25.95 -2.84
N MET A 388 -9.51 -24.75 -2.27
CA MET A 388 -9.98 -23.51 -2.87
C MET A 388 -9.35 -23.29 -4.25
N ALA A 389 -10.17 -22.78 -5.18
CA ALA A 389 -9.73 -22.34 -6.50
C ALA A 389 -9.20 -20.90 -6.49
N MET A 390 -9.47 -20.13 -5.44
CA MET A 390 -9.00 -18.75 -5.29
C MET A 390 -8.55 -18.51 -3.86
N LEU A 391 -7.43 -17.80 -3.68
CA LEU A 391 -6.95 -17.37 -2.37
C LEU A 391 -6.39 -15.95 -2.44
N LEU A 392 -6.22 -15.34 -1.27
CA LEU A 392 -5.57 -14.05 -1.10
C LEU A 392 -4.15 -14.26 -0.60
N ARG A 393 -3.20 -13.54 -1.19
CA ARG A 393 -1.78 -13.58 -0.85
C ARG A 393 -1.25 -12.18 -0.57
N THR A 394 -0.51 -12.01 0.51
CA THR A 394 0.37 -10.85 0.70
C THR A 394 1.80 -11.30 0.42
N ASN A 395 2.56 -10.52 -0.34
CA ASN A 395 3.91 -10.89 -0.75
C ASN A 395 4.88 -9.71 -0.64
N LEU A 396 6.03 -9.95 -0.03
CA LEU A 396 7.13 -9.03 0.12
C LEU A 396 8.33 -9.52 -0.68
N ARG A 397 8.99 -8.62 -1.39
CA ARG A 397 10.19 -8.95 -2.15
C ARG A 397 11.30 -7.96 -1.87
N TYR A 398 12.37 -8.43 -1.26
CA TYR A 398 13.59 -7.66 -1.06
C TYR A 398 14.57 -7.91 -2.20
N THR A 399 14.87 -6.88 -2.98
CA THR A 399 15.84 -6.93 -4.09
C THR A 399 17.04 -6.04 -3.77
N PRO A 400 18.10 -6.58 -3.15
CA PRO A 400 19.28 -5.79 -2.80
C PRO A 400 20.12 -5.37 -4.01
N ALA A 401 20.84 -4.25 -3.85
CA ALA A 401 21.94 -3.81 -4.72
C ALA A 401 21.60 -3.60 -6.21
N LEU A 402 20.33 -3.38 -6.54
CA LEU A 402 19.90 -3.02 -7.89
C LEU A 402 20.15 -1.52 -8.13
N GLY A 403 20.83 -1.18 -9.22
CA GLY A 403 21.16 0.20 -9.55
C GLY A 403 21.75 0.33 -10.94
N LEU A 404 21.96 1.57 -11.36
CA LEU A 404 22.42 1.93 -12.69
C LEU A 404 23.48 3.04 -12.61
N ASP A 405 24.68 2.75 -13.09
CA ASP A 405 25.78 3.71 -13.07
C ASP A 405 25.56 4.80 -14.13
N LEU A 406 25.83 6.05 -13.76
CA LEU A 406 25.63 7.22 -14.62
C LEU A 406 26.91 7.55 -15.39
N PRO A 407 26.81 8.05 -16.66
CA PRO A 407 27.99 8.37 -17.47
C PRO A 407 28.95 9.42 -16.86
N SER A 408 28.43 10.35 -16.06
CA SER A 408 29.17 11.51 -15.54
C SER A 408 29.47 11.42 -14.04
N SER A 409 29.62 10.20 -13.51
CA SER A 409 29.70 9.83 -12.08
C SER A 409 28.35 9.78 -11.36
N GLY A 410 28.26 8.89 -10.37
CA GLY A 410 27.05 8.59 -9.60
C GLY A 410 26.32 7.31 -10.04
N ARG A 411 25.32 6.92 -9.25
CA ARG A 411 24.52 5.71 -9.43
C ARG A 411 23.07 5.96 -9.03
N ALA A 412 22.16 5.76 -9.98
CA ALA A 412 20.73 5.72 -9.69
C ALA A 412 20.38 4.39 -9.01
N GLN A 413 19.81 4.43 -7.80
CA GLN A 413 19.42 3.23 -7.08
C GLN A 413 18.01 2.77 -7.45
N PHE A 414 17.88 1.46 -7.56
CA PHE A 414 16.62 0.73 -7.73
C PHE A 414 16.51 -0.39 -6.68
N SER A 415 17.33 -0.31 -5.62
CA SER A 415 17.34 -1.25 -4.51
C SER A 415 16.11 -1.02 -3.66
N GLN A 416 15.25 -2.04 -3.58
CA GLN A 416 13.91 -1.84 -3.02
C GLN A 416 13.39 -3.04 -2.26
N LEU A 417 12.54 -2.75 -1.28
CA LEU A 417 11.52 -3.65 -0.78
C LEU A 417 10.26 -3.39 -1.59
N GLU A 418 9.67 -4.43 -2.15
CA GLU A 418 8.35 -4.36 -2.77
C GLU A 418 7.32 -4.99 -1.87
N PHE A 419 6.19 -4.31 -1.70
CA PHE A 419 5.08 -4.80 -0.90
C PHE A 419 3.86 -4.99 -1.78
N ASN A 420 3.50 -6.24 -2.03
CA ASN A 420 2.23 -6.62 -2.65
C ASN A 420 1.19 -6.82 -1.54
N PHE A 421 0.33 -5.82 -1.39
CA PHE A 421 -0.62 -5.72 -0.28
C PHE A 421 -1.61 -6.89 -0.28
N ILE A 422 -2.21 -7.15 -1.45
CA ILE A 422 -3.22 -8.18 -1.65
C ILE A 422 -3.18 -8.64 -3.11
N GLN A 423 -2.81 -9.89 -3.32
CA GLN A 423 -2.76 -10.56 -4.60
C GLN A 423 -3.83 -11.63 -4.63
N VAL A 424 -4.71 -11.58 -5.63
CA VAL A 424 -5.62 -12.69 -5.92
C VAL A 424 -4.82 -13.77 -6.62
N VAL A 425 -4.81 -14.99 -6.08
CA VAL A 425 -4.21 -16.17 -6.69
C VAL A 425 -5.33 -17.12 -7.08
N PHE A 426 -5.35 -17.52 -8.34
CA PHE A 426 -6.42 -18.29 -8.96
C PHE A 426 -5.88 -19.57 -9.59
N TYR A 427 -6.52 -20.71 -9.30
CA TYR A 427 -6.21 -22.05 -9.78
C TYR A 427 -7.35 -22.52 -10.71
N PRO A 428 -7.26 -22.28 -12.03
CA PRO A 428 -8.39 -22.46 -12.93
C PRO A 428 -8.93 -23.90 -12.96
N ARG A 429 -8.06 -24.92 -12.90
CA ARG A 429 -8.49 -26.32 -13.04
C ARG A 429 -9.23 -26.81 -11.80
N ARG A 430 -9.07 -26.16 -10.65
CA ARG A 430 -9.79 -26.48 -9.42
C ARG A 430 -11.27 -26.07 -9.45
N LEU A 431 -11.67 -25.09 -10.27
CA LEU A 431 -13.09 -24.73 -10.43
C LEU A 431 -13.90 -25.83 -11.10
N PHE A 432 -13.29 -26.58 -12.01
CA PHE A 432 -14.01 -27.50 -12.90
C PHE A 432 -13.99 -28.96 -12.40
N VAL A 433 -13.62 -29.18 -11.15
CA VAL A 433 -13.48 -30.54 -10.58
C VAL A 433 -14.82 -31.25 -10.45
N ASN A 434 -15.90 -30.50 -10.18
CA ASN A 434 -17.26 -31.05 -10.08
C ASN A 434 -18.02 -31.05 -11.41
N GLN A 435 -17.42 -30.54 -12.49
CA GLN A 435 -18.01 -30.64 -13.82
C GLN A 435 -17.45 -31.92 -14.49
N SER A 436 -18.35 -32.85 -14.77
CA SER A 436 -18.11 -33.97 -15.68
C SER A 436 -18.04 -33.42 -17.10
N TRP A 437 -16.89 -33.59 -17.75
CA TRP A 437 -16.74 -33.39 -19.20
C TRP A 437 -16.94 -34.72 -19.92
#